data_AF-A0ABD1Z4U9-F1
#
_entry.id   AF-A0ABD1Z4U9-F1
#
_cell.length_a   1.000
_cell.length_b   1.000
_cell.length_c   1.000
_cell.angle_alpha   90.00
_cell.angle_beta   90.00
_cell.angle_gamma   90.00
#
_symmetry.space_group_name_H-M   'P 1'
#
loop_
_entity.id
_entity.type
_entity.pdbx_description
1 polymer ?
#
loop_
_entity_poly.entity_id
_entity_poly.type
_entity_poly.pdbx_seq_one_letter_code
_entity_poly.pdbx_strand_id
1 'polypeptide(L)'
;MDQELTCSLFSINVMTFQNWIKQKRYFGKRVHYVEAFKVSDILPDVPATYQKNSKDVDASSQVQIDSKFRNSTPDHQYVSALSADTRQKNRNVSGKSDNITYLLQTTKTAGFGRKVKYTQQEEFLISTVVMKWETGNPLSKSAAYDLLISMFGHEQEAECTEWEVKMKIHSGHISPSLSQWVARVLERHRFSIRKESISQTVPVNWLQICLDACALICSIM
;
A
#
# COMPACT_ATOMS: atom_id res chain seq x y z
N MET A 1 12.08 26.48 -5.19
CA MET A 1 10.88 25.79 -5.69
C MET A 1 10.20 25.19 -4.48
N ASP A 2 9.00 25.67 -4.15
CA ASP A 2 8.27 25.25 -2.95
C ASP A 2 7.80 23.80 -3.14
N GLN A 3 8.30 22.90 -2.29
CA GLN A 3 8.03 21.48 -2.40
C GLN A 3 6.54 21.17 -2.17
N GLU A 4 5.87 21.93 -1.30
CA GLU A 4 4.44 21.74 -1.01
C GLU A 4 3.60 22.19 -2.20
N LEU A 5 3.96 23.32 -2.82
CA LEU A 5 3.30 23.78 -4.04
C LEU A 5 3.47 22.79 -5.19
N THR A 6 4.69 22.30 -5.44
CA THR A 6 4.94 21.29 -6.50
C THR A 6 4.16 20.00 -6.24
N CYS A 7 4.10 19.56 -4.98
CA CYS A 7 3.35 18.37 -4.60
C CYS A 7 1.84 18.54 -4.76
N SER A 8 1.32 19.71 -4.39
CA SER A 8 -0.09 20.08 -4.58
C SER A 8 -0.47 20.09 -6.06
N LEU A 9 0.39 20.66 -6.91
CA LEU A 9 0.15 20.77 -8.34
C LEU A 9 -0.01 19.43 -9.02
N PHE A 10 0.95 18.55 -8.74
CA PHE A 10 1.07 17.29 -9.44
C PHE A 10 0.33 16.17 -8.71
N SER A 11 -0.43 16.50 -7.66
CA SER A 11 -1.10 15.54 -6.79
C SER A 11 -0.15 14.45 -6.26
N ILE A 12 1.12 14.83 -6.02
CA ILE A 12 2.14 13.93 -5.49
C ILE A 12 2.21 14.15 -3.98
N ASN A 13 2.28 13.06 -3.21
CA ASN A 13 2.53 13.17 -1.79
C ASN A 13 3.89 13.84 -1.50
N VAL A 14 3.90 14.84 -0.61
CA VAL A 14 5.10 15.61 -0.23
C VAL A 14 6.25 14.72 0.24
N MET A 15 5.97 13.65 0.99
CA MET A 15 7.00 12.72 1.45
C MET A 15 7.55 11.85 0.31
N THR A 16 6.72 11.51 -0.67
CA THR A 16 7.15 10.82 -1.89
C THR A 16 8.07 11.72 -2.72
N PHE A 17 7.69 12.97 -2.95
CA PHE A 17 8.51 13.94 -3.66
C PHE A 17 9.80 14.27 -2.92
N GLN A 18 9.75 14.43 -1.59
CA GLN A 18 10.94 14.59 -0.77
C GLN A 18 11.86 13.37 -0.84
N ASN A 19 11.31 12.15 -0.85
CA ASN A 19 12.11 10.94 -1.04
C ASN A 19 12.75 10.91 -2.44
N TRP A 20 12.02 11.34 -3.47
CA TRP A 20 12.55 11.46 -4.84
C TRP A 20 13.65 12.51 -4.96
N ILE A 21 13.57 13.60 -4.19
CA ILE A 21 14.57 14.67 -4.17
C ILE A 21 15.78 14.33 -3.32
N LYS A 22 15.58 13.70 -2.16
CA LYS A 22 16.63 13.47 -1.16
C LYS A 22 17.45 12.21 -1.46
N GLN A 23 16.88 11.20 -2.12
CA GLN A 23 17.54 9.91 -2.29
C GLN A 23 17.99 9.70 -3.74
N LYS A 24 19.32 9.64 -3.95
CA LYS A 24 19.95 9.47 -5.27
C LYS A 24 19.40 8.29 -6.09
N ARG A 25 19.02 7.21 -5.41
CA ARG A 25 18.41 6.01 -6.03
C ARG A 25 17.07 6.26 -6.76
N TYR A 26 16.41 7.39 -6.50
CA TYR A 26 15.14 7.75 -7.14
C TYR A 26 15.29 8.83 -8.22
N PHE A 27 16.52 9.28 -8.51
CA PHE A 27 16.74 10.33 -9.51
C PHE A 27 16.37 9.88 -10.92
N GLY A 28 16.67 8.63 -11.30
CA GLY A 28 16.22 8.08 -12.59
C GLY A 28 14.69 8.02 -12.72
N LYS A 29 13.96 7.83 -11.62
CA LYS A 29 12.49 7.76 -11.64
C LYS A 29 11.82 9.12 -11.82
N ARG A 30 12.38 10.19 -11.23
CA ARG A 30 11.83 11.54 -11.37
C ARG A 30 12.15 12.18 -12.73
N VAL A 31 13.25 11.79 -13.39
CA VAL A 31 13.64 12.38 -14.68
C VAL A 31 12.58 12.12 -15.73
N HIS A 32 12.19 10.85 -15.92
CA HIS A 32 11.13 10.49 -16.85
C HIS A 32 9.76 11.09 -16.48
N TYR A 33 9.50 11.24 -15.17
CA TYR A 33 8.28 11.88 -14.70
C TYR A 33 8.23 13.36 -15.09
N VAL A 34 9.33 14.10 -14.87
CA VAL A 34 9.41 15.53 -15.18
C VAL A 34 9.47 15.79 -16.68
N GLU A 35 10.20 14.97 -17.45
CA GLU A 35 10.26 15.05 -18.92
C GLU A 35 8.95 14.66 -19.61
N ALA A 36 7.97 14.10 -18.90
CA ALA A 36 6.65 13.81 -19.46
C ALA A 36 5.73 15.05 -19.54
N PHE A 37 6.09 16.14 -18.86
CA PHE A 37 5.32 17.37 -18.83
C PHE A 37 5.77 18.35 -19.92
N LYS A 38 4.80 19.11 -20.43
CA LYS A 38 5.06 20.31 -21.23
C LYS A 38 5.15 21.52 -20.34
N VAL A 39 5.84 22.55 -20.83
CA VAL A 39 5.94 23.84 -20.13
C VAL A 39 4.54 24.42 -19.85
N SER A 40 3.59 24.27 -20.79
CA SER A 40 2.18 24.65 -20.61
C SER A 40 1.52 24.05 -19.38
N ASP A 41 1.93 22.86 -18.96
CA ASP A 41 1.31 22.13 -17.86
C ASP A 41 1.77 22.66 -16.50
N ILE A 42 2.80 23.50 -16.48
CA ILE A 42 3.48 23.97 -15.26
C ILE A 42 3.36 25.49 -15.11
N LEU A 43 3.36 26.23 -16.23
CA LEU A 43 3.33 27.70 -16.23
C LEU A 43 2.16 28.34 -15.46
N PRO A 44 0.90 27.85 -15.53
CA PRO A 44 -0.24 28.46 -14.83
C PRO A 44 -0.06 28.52 -13.31
N ASP A 45 0.77 27.62 -12.82
CA ASP A 45 0.93 27.29 -11.42
C ASP A 45 2.25 27.80 -10.82
N VAL A 46 3.06 28.47 -11.64
CA VAL A 46 4.27 29.16 -11.19
C VAL A 46 3.85 30.38 -10.36
N PRO A 47 4.32 30.51 -9.10
CA PRO A 47 3.99 31.67 -8.27
C PRO A 47 4.35 32.99 -8.95
N ALA A 48 3.51 34.00 -8.78
CA ALA A 48 3.68 35.34 -9.38
C ALA A 48 5.08 35.94 -9.16
N THR A 49 5.71 35.61 -8.03
CA THR A 49 7.08 36.00 -7.67
C THR A 49 8.13 35.52 -8.67
N TYR A 50 7.89 34.41 -9.36
CA TYR A 50 8.80 33.79 -10.33
C TYR A 50 8.34 33.94 -11.78
N GLN A 51 7.10 34.43 -12.01
CA GLN A 51 6.53 34.60 -13.36
C GLN A 51 7.33 35.57 -14.25
N LYS A 52 8.08 36.52 -13.65
CA LYS A 52 8.96 37.42 -14.43
C LYS A 52 10.07 36.67 -15.18
N ASN A 53 10.51 35.51 -14.67
CA ASN A 53 11.57 34.70 -15.27
C ASN A 53 11.03 33.66 -16.28
N SER A 54 9.70 33.54 -16.41
CA SER A 54 9.05 32.54 -17.27
C SER A 54 8.33 33.17 -18.47
N LYS A 55 8.48 34.48 -18.70
CA LYS A 55 7.78 35.22 -19.76
C LYS A 55 8.21 34.83 -21.17
N ASP A 56 9.44 34.37 -21.33
CA ASP A 56 10.03 34.03 -22.64
C ASP A 56 10.10 32.51 -22.89
N VAL A 57 9.42 31.71 -22.05
CA VAL A 57 9.45 30.25 -22.18
C VAL A 57 8.33 29.81 -23.13
N ASP A 58 8.70 29.11 -24.20
CA ASP A 58 7.74 28.52 -25.12
C ASP A 58 6.88 27.47 -24.41
N ALA A 59 5.58 27.75 -24.31
CA ALA A 59 4.62 26.89 -23.62
C ALA A 59 4.46 25.51 -24.31
N SER A 60 4.78 25.40 -25.59
CA SER A 60 4.64 24.14 -26.34
C SER A 60 5.84 23.19 -26.17
N SER A 61 6.94 23.68 -25.60
CA SER A 61 8.17 22.93 -25.41
C SER A 61 8.05 21.88 -24.29
N GLN A 62 8.80 20.79 -24.44
CA GLN A 62 8.96 19.74 -23.43
C GLN A 62 9.86 20.23 -22.30
N VAL A 63 9.57 19.83 -21.07
CA VAL A 63 10.41 20.18 -19.91
C VAL A 63 11.72 19.40 -19.99
N GLN A 64 12.83 20.11 -20.16
CA GLN A 64 14.16 19.50 -20.22
C GLN A 64 14.93 19.69 -18.91
N ILE A 65 15.44 18.58 -18.36
CA ILE A 65 16.36 18.62 -17.22
C ILE A 65 17.79 18.75 -17.75
N ASP A 66 18.48 19.82 -17.34
CA ASP A 66 19.88 20.10 -17.64
C ASP A 66 20.78 18.90 -17.29
N SER A 67 21.71 18.56 -18.19
CA SER A 67 22.58 17.39 -18.13
C SER A 67 23.41 17.34 -16.85
N LYS A 68 23.74 18.49 -16.25
CA LYS A 68 24.45 18.55 -14.96
C LYS A 68 23.68 17.90 -13.80
N PHE A 69 22.34 17.83 -13.89
CA PHE A 69 21.49 17.16 -12.91
C PHE A 69 21.22 15.68 -13.25
N ARG A 70 21.70 15.19 -14.40
CA ARG A 70 21.62 13.78 -14.82
C ARG A 70 22.78 12.91 -14.28
N ASN A 71 23.85 13.53 -13.79
CA ASN A 71 25.14 12.87 -13.49
C ASN A 71 25.21 12.12 -12.15
N SER A 72 24.18 11.37 -11.74
CA SER A 72 24.29 10.49 -10.56
C SER A 72 23.57 9.14 -10.65
N THR A 73 23.14 8.73 -11.85
CA THR A 73 22.76 7.35 -12.11
C THR A 73 23.93 6.62 -12.77
N PRO A 74 24.42 5.50 -12.20
CA PRO A 74 25.18 4.54 -13.01
C PRO A 74 24.26 4.03 -14.12
N ASP A 75 24.81 3.76 -15.30
CA ASP A 75 24.12 3.17 -16.47
C ASP A 75 23.31 1.92 -16.08
N HIS A 76 22.05 2.12 -15.70
CA HIS A 76 21.12 1.04 -15.40
C HIS A 76 20.04 1.03 -16.47
N GLN A 77 20.23 0.18 -17.47
CA GLN A 77 19.19 -0.17 -18.43
C GLN A 77 18.20 -1.13 -17.78
N TYR A 78 16.92 -0.77 -17.80
CA TYR A 78 15.82 -1.64 -17.38
C TYR A 78 15.26 -2.38 -18.61
N VAL A 79 15.32 -3.71 -18.64
CA VAL A 79 14.77 -4.53 -19.73
C VAL A 79 13.58 -5.35 -19.21
N SER A 80 12.45 -5.29 -19.92
CA SER A 80 11.22 -6.05 -19.60
C SER A 80 11.32 -7.50 -20.13
N ALA A 81 11.00 -8.48 -19.29
CA ALA A 81 11.17 -9.90 -19.59
C ALA A 81 9.87 -10.54 -20.14
N LEU A 82 9.76 -10.60 -21.47
CA LEU A 82 8.87 -11.54 -22.17
C LEU A 82 9.70 -12.71 -22.70
N SER A 83 9.56 -13.89 -22.07
CA SER A 83 9.84 -15.27 -22.54
C SER A 83 10.57 -16.12 -21.50
N ALA A 84 10.07 -17.35 -21.32
CA ALA A 84 10.25 -18.16 -20.12
C ALA A 84 11.49 -19.08 -20.11
N ASP A 85 12.19 -19.26 -21.24
CA ASP A 85 13.21 -20.31 -21.38
C ASP A 85 14.65 -19.91 -21.03
N THR A 86 14.92 -18.62 -20.79
CA THR A 86 16.27 -18.11 -20.54
C THR A 86 16.68 -18.10 -19.07
N ARG A 87 15.88 -18.69 -18.17
CA ARG A 87 16.08 -18.55 -16.70
C ARG A 87 17.17 -19.43 -16.11
N GLN A 88 17.40 -20.65 -16.60
CA GLN A 88 18.45 -21.52 -16.07
C GLN A 88 19.82 -21.30 -16.73
N LYS A 89 19.87 -21.01 -18.03
CA LYS A 89 21.13 -20.71 -18.72
C LYS A 89 21.77 -19.41 -18.23
N ASN A 90 20.98 -18.37 -17.95
CA ASN A 90 21.55 -17.09 -17.49
C ASN A 90 21.97 -17.10 -16.02
N ARG A 91 21.43 -18.00 -15.18
CA ARG A 91 21.82 -18.09 -13.77
C ARG A 91 23.24 -18.67 -13.60
N ASN A 92 23.67 -19.55 -14.51
CA ASN A 92 25.04 -20.08 -14.50
C ASN A 92 26.07 -19.13 -15.14
N VAL A 93 25.63 -18.17 -15.96
CA VAL A 93 26.53 -17.15 -16.55
C VAL A 93 26.65 -15.92 -15.63
N SER A 94 25.65 -15.60 -14.81
CA SER A 94 25.59 -14.36 -14.02
C SER A 94 26.13 -14.45 -12.60
N GLY A 95 27.00 -15.40 -12.27
CA GLY A 95 27.75 -15.36 -11.01
C GLY A 95 28.71 -14.16 -10.89
N LYS A 96 28.73 -13.23 -11.87
CA LYS A 96 29.70 -12.13 -11.98
C LYS A 96 29.14 -10.83 -12.59
N SER A 97 27.91 -10.41 -12.28
CA SER A 97 27.56 -9.00 -12.52
C SER A 97 26.66 -8.40 -11.42
N ASP A 98 27.22 -7.45 -10.67
CA ASP A 98 26.56 -6.73 -9.57
C ASP A 98 25.56 -5.66 -10.06
N ASN A 99 25.44 -5.45 -11.37
CA ASN A 99 24.70 -4.32 -11.95
C ASN A 99 23.29 -4.67 -12.49
N ILE A 100 22.79 -5.88 -12.26
CA ILE A 100 21.45 -6.29 -12.73
C ILE A 100 20.60 -6.74 -11.55
N THR A 101 19.70 -5.87 -11.10
CA THR A 101 18.67 -6.23 -10.10
C THR A 101 17.40 -6.64 -10.81
N TYR A 102 17.06 -7.91 -10.75
CA TYR A 102 15.78 -8.42 -11.23
C TYR A 102 14.66 -8.01 -10.24
N LEU A 103 13.56 -7.45 -10.76
CA LEU A 103 12.37 -7.23 -9.97
C LEU A 103 11.80 -8.58 -9.53
N LEU A 104 11.95 -8.89 -8.25
CA LEU A 104 11.36 -10.07 -7.63
C LEU A 104 9.85 -9.88 -7.50
N GLN A 105 9.10 -10.97 -7.63
CA GLN A 105 7.64 -11.06 -7.51
C GLN A 105 7.04 -10.56 -6.16
N THR A 106 7.85 -10.01 -5.26
CA THR A 106 7.45 -9.57 -3.91
C THR A 106 7.05 -8.10 -3.81
N THR A 107 7.34 -7.26 -4.81
CA THR A 107 6.75 -5.93 -4.94
C THR A 107 5.28 -6.04 -5.33
N LYS A 108 4.38 -6.03 -4.34
CA LYS A 108 2.92 -6.06 -4.56
C LYS A 108 2.46 -4.72 -5.14
N THR A 109 2.20 -4.70 -6.44
CA THR A 109 1.44 -3.67 -7.13
C THR A 109 0.04 -3.59 -6.52
N ALA A 110 -0.38 -2.39 -6.10
CA ALA A 110 -1.77 -2.15 -5.72
C ALA A 110 -2.64 -2.15 -6.98
N GLY A 111 -3.15 -3.33 -7.33
CA GLY A 111 -4.16 -3.57 -8.34
C GLY A 111 -4.87 -4.86 -7.94
N PHE A 112 -6.19 -4.80 -7.77
CA PHE A 112 -7.09 -5.90 -7.41
C PHE A 112 -6.44 -7.00 -6.57
N GLY A 113 -6.41 -6.76 -5.25
CA GLY A 113 -5.86 -7.72 -4.29
C GLY A 113 -6.42 -9.13 -4.50
N ARG A 114 -5.61 -10.14 -4.19
CA ARG A 114 -6.02 -11.55 -4.23
C ARG A 114 -7.38 -11.69 -3.55
N LYS A 115 -8.36 -12.24 -4.28
CA LYS A 115 -9.70 -12.54 -3.72
C LYS A 115 -9.54 -13.28 -2.39
N VAL A 116 -10.32 -12.84 -1.39
CA VAL A 116 -10.38 -13.50 -0.10
C VAL A 116 -10.81 -14.95 -0.33
N LYS A 117 -10.03 -15.90 0.22
CA LYS A 117 -10.28 -17.34 0.01
C LYS A 117 -11.45 -17.87 0.85
N TYR A 118 -11.64 -17.31 2.04
CA TYR A 118 -12.56 -17.79 3.06
C TYR A 118 -13.52 -16.66 3.46
N THR A 119 -14.32 -16.23 2.49
CA THR A 119 -15.15 -15.03 2.60
C THR A 119 -16.21 -15.17 3.70
N GLN A 120 -16.87 -16.33 3.79
CA GLN A 120 -17.92 -16.59 4.78
C GLN A 120 -17.38 -16.49 6.22
N GLN A 121 -16.23 -17.11 6.50
CA GLN A 121 -15.60 -17.07 7.82
C GLN A 121 -15.12 -15.66 8.18
N GLU A 122 -14.63 -14.92 7.19
CA GLU A 122 -14.21 -13.52 7.36
C GLU A 122 -15.41 -12.60 7.63
N GLU A 123 -16.48 -12.70 6.86
CA GLU A 123 -17.72 -11.95 7.07
C GLU A 123 -18.32 -12.22 8.45
N PHE A 124 -18.37 -13.50 8.87
CA PHE A 124 -18.84 -13.87 10.20
C PHE A 124 -17.99 -13.23 11.32
N LEU A 125 -16.66 -13.34 11.22
CA LEU A 125 -15.77 -12.76 12.22
C LEU A 125 -15.94 -11.24 12.31
N ILE A 126 -15.94 -10.55 11.17
CA ILE A 126 -16.00 -9.08 11.14
C ILE A 126 -17.37 -8.56 11.59
N SER A 127 -18.47 -9.15 11.12
CA SER A 127 -19.82 -8.77 11.57
C SER A 127 -19.97 -8.94 13.09
N THR A 128 -19.45 -10.02 13.65
CA THR A 128 -19.45 -10.25 15.10
C THR A 128 -18.60 -9.22 15.84
N VAL A 129 -17.38 -8.94 15.36
CA VAL A 129 -16.47 -7.96 15.97
C VAL A 129 -17.09 -6.56 15.95
N VAL A 130 -17.67 -6.14 14.82
CA VAL A 130 -18.35 -4.85 14.67
C VAL A 130 -19.54 -4.78 15.63
N MET A 131 -20.43 -5.78 15.62
CA MET A 131 -21.59 -5.80 16.53
C MET A 131 -21.19 -5.71 18.01
N LYS A 132 -20.17 -6.47 18.41
CA LYS A 132 -19.64 -6.45 19.78
C LYS A 132 -18.99 -5.11 20.15
N TRP A 133 -18.30 -4.48 19.20
CA TRP A 133 -17.73 -3.15 19.36
C TRP A 133 -18.82 -2.07 19.54
N GLU A 134 -19.83 -2.05 18.67
CA GLU A 134 -20.94 -1.09 18.71
C GLU A 134 -21.81 -1.23 19.96
N THR A 135 -21.89 -2.44 20.54
CA THR A 135 -22.60 -2.69 21.80
C THR A 135 -21.77 -2.41 23.05
N GLY A 136 -20.54 -1.89 22.89
CA GLY A 136 -19.64 -1.57 24.01
C GLY A 136 -19.07 -2.80 24.72
N ASN A 137 -19.16 -3.98 24.12
CA ASN A 137 -18.64 -5.24 24.67
C ASN A 137 -17.63 -5.86 23.71
N PRO A 138 -16.43 -5.26 23.56
CA PRO A 138 -15.47 -5.65 22.55
C PRO A 138 -14.98 -7.08 22.76
N LEU A 139 -14.92 -7.83 21.65
CA LEU A 139 -14.57 -9.25 21.67
C LEU A 139 -13.11 -9.46 22.08
N SER A 140 -12.83 -10.39 22.99
CA SER A 140 -11.44 -10.77 23.30
C SER A 140 -10.85 -11.65 22.21
N LYS A 141 -9.51 -11.75 22.18
CA LYS A 141 -8.80 -12.60 21.22
C LYS A 141 -9.21 -14.08 21.34
N SER A 142 -9.32 -14.60 22.57
CA SER A 142 -9.74 -15.98 22.82
C SER A 142 -11.18 -16.20 22.41
N ALA A 143 -12.09 -15.31 22.81
CA ALA A 143 -13.50 -15.41 22.44
C ALA A 143 -13.73 -15.41 20.93
N ALA A 144 -12.90 -14.66 20.17
CA ALA A 144 -12.94 -14.71 18.71
C ALA A 144 -12.58 -16.08 18.14
N TYR A 145 -11.61 -16.78 18.74
CA TYR A 145 -11.29 -18.15 18.35
C TYR A 145 -12.41 -19.11 18.73
N ASP A 146 -12.92 -19.01 19.94
CA ASP A 146 -13.98 -19.89 20.45
C ASP A 146 -15.25 -19.77 19.58
N LEU A 147 -15.62 -18.56 19.17
CA LEU A 147 -16.74 -18.34 18.24
C LEU A 147 -16.50 -18.94 16.86
N LEU A 148 -15.29 -18.84 16.32
CA LEU A 148 -14.95 -19.44 15.03
C LEU A 148 -14.98 -20.97 15.10
N ILE A 149 -14.47 -21.55 16.19
CA ILE A 149 -14.50 -23.00 16.42
C ILE A 149 -15.95 -23.46 16.62
N SER A 150 -16.75 -22.74 17.39
CA SER A 150 -18.15 -23.10 17.63
C SER A 150 -19.03 -22.98 16.38
N MET A 151 -18.77 -22.01 15.51
CA MET A 151 -19.60 -21.77 14.32
C MET A 151 -19.20 -22.66 13.14
N PHE A 152 -17.90 -22.94 12.99
CA PHE A 152 -17.36 -23.63 11.82
C PHE A 152 -16.71 -24.97 12.14
N GLY A 153 -16.67 -25.40 13.40
CA GLY A 153 -16.11 -26.69 13.80
C GLY A 153 -17.12 -27.81 13.71
N HIS A 154 -16.86 -28.75 12.81
CA HIS A 154 -17.63 -29.98 12.71
C HIS A 154 -17.07 -31.06 13.64
N GLU A 155 -17.94 -31.78 14.35
CA GLU A 155 -17.53 -32.88 15.24
C GLU A 155 -16.99 -34.08 14.47
N GLN A 156 -17.49 -34.30 13.25
CA GLN A 156 -17.10 -35.42 12.41
C GLN A 156 -16.03 -35.00 11.41
N GLU A 157 -14.92 -35.74 11.38
CA GLU A 157 -13.79 -35.46 10.47
C GLU A 157 -14.19 -35.55 8.98
N ALA A 158 -15.22 -36.34 8.66
CA ALA A 158 -15.76 -36.46 7.31
C ALA A 158 -16.50 -35.21 6.81
N GLU A 159 -16.95 -34.34 7.72
CA GLU A 159 -17.69 -33.11 7.41
C GLU A 159 -16.80 -31.86 7.46
N CYS A 160 -15.54 -32.02 7.90
CA CYS A 160 -14.57 -30.94 7.99
C CYS A 160 -14.34 -30.25 6.64
N THR A 161 -14.58 -28.94 6.60
CA THR A 161 -14.29 -28.12 5.44
C THR A 161 -12.78 -27.93 5.25
N GLU A 162 -12.37 -27.54 4.03
CA GLU A 162 -10.97 -27.22 3.71
C GLU A 162 -10.38 -26.15 4.66
N TRP A 163 -11.22 -25.23 5.12
CA TRP A 163 -10.81 -24.19 6.07
C TRP A 163 -10.44 -24.79 7.42
N GLU A 164 -11.26 -25.70 7.95
CA GLU A 164 -11.04 -26.31 9.27
C GLU A 164 -9.76 -27.11 9.32
N VAL A 165 -9.51 -27.92 8.29
CA VAL A 165 -8.28 -28.70 8.15
C VAL A 165 -7.07 -27.77 8.10
N LYS A 166 -7.16 -26.68 7.34
CA LYS A 166 -6.05 -25.73 7.19
C LYS A 166 -5.78 -24.89 8.44
N MET A 167 -6.85 -24.46 9.10
CA MET A 167 -6.79 -23.69 10.35
C MET A 167 -6.56 -24.58 11.57
N LYS A 168 -6.64 -25.90 11.40
CA LYS A 168 -6.42 -26.90 12.46
C LYS A 168 -7.26 -26.59 13.70
N ILE A 169 -8.54 -26.28 13.51
CA ILE A 169 -9.42 -25.90 14.63
C ILE A 169 -9.66 -27.05 15.63
N HIS A 170 -9.53 -28.29 15.17
CA HIS A 170 -9.70 -29.51 15.97
C HIS A 170 -8.45 -29.95 16.73
N SER A 171 -7.34 -29.19 16.67
CA SER A 171 -6.09 -29.61 17.32
C SER A 171 -6.08 -29.42 18.84
N GLY A 172 -7.19 -28.97 19.44
CA GLY A 172 -7.30 -28.68 20.88
C GLY A 172 -6.50 -27.46 21.36
N HIS A 173 -5.86 -26.74 20.43
CA HIS A 173 -5.09 -25.53 20.70
C HIS A 173 -5.17 -24.57 19.51
N ILE A 174 -4.91 -23.29 19.75
CA ILE A 174 -4.92 -22.28 18.68
C ILE A 174 -3.71 -22.48 17.78
N SER A 175 -3.96 -22.90 16.54
CA SER A 175 -2.89 -23.10 15.57
C SER A 175 -2.28 -21.75 15.11
N PRO A 176 -0.99 -21.73 14.72
CA PRO A 176 -0.38 -20.55 14.12
C PRO A 176 -1.10 -20.08 12.85
N SER A 177 -1.64 -21.01 12.06
CA SER A 177 -2.42 -20.71 10.85
C SER A 177 -3.67 -19.90 11.17
N LEU A 178 -4.44 -20.33 12.18
CA LEU A 178 -5.65 -19.64 12.63
C LEU A 178 -5.32 -18.27 13.19
N SER A 179 -4.30 -18.19 14.06
CA SER A 179 -3.86 -16.93 14.67
C SER A 179 -3.43 -15.90 13.62
N GLN A 180 -2.62 -16.32 12.64
CA GLN A 180 -2.18 -15.44 11.54
C GLN A 180 -3.33 -15.05 10.62
N TRP A 181 -4.26 -15.98 10.34
CA TRP A 181 -5.41 -15.68 9.51
C TRP A 181 -6.31 -14.63 10.16
N VAL A 182 -6.68 -14.81 11.45
CA VAL A 182 -7.46 -13.84 12.21
C VAL A 182 -6.78 -12.48 12.25
N ALA A 183 -5.47 -12.42 12.52
CA ALA A 183 -4.73 -11.16 12.55
C ALA A 183 -4.80 -10.40 11.21
N ARG A 184 -4.64 -11.11 10.08
CA ARG A 184 -4.73 -10.51 8.74
C ARG A 184 -6.14 -10.04 8.39
N VAL A 185 -7.15 -10.80 8.79
CA VAL A 185 -8.55 -10.42 8.62
C VAL A 185 -8.82 -9.11 9.37
N LEU A 186 -8.50 -9.07 10.67
CA LEU A 186 -8.70 -7.86 11.47
C LEU A 186 -7.93 -6.66 10.92
N GLU A 187 -6.68 -6.83 10.52
CA GLU A 187 -5.86 -5.75 9.93
C GLU A 187 -6.49 -5.16 8.66
N ARG A 188 -7.00 -6.01 7.75
CA ARG A 188 -7.70 -5.55 6.54
C ARG A 188 -8.92 -4.69 6.85
N HIS A 189 -9.64 -5.03 7.91
CA HIS A 189 -10.86 -4.34 8.34
C HIS A 189 -10.61 -3.27 9.39
N ARG A 190 -9.35 -2.81 9.55
CA ARG A 190 -8.96 -1.76 10.50
C ARG A 190 -9.31 -2.09 11.96
N PHE A 191 -9.18 -3.34 12.35
CA PHE A 191 -9.17 -3.78 13.74
C PHE A 191 -7.78 -4.26 14.14
N SER A 192 -7.49 -4.20 15.44
CA SER A 192 -6.23 -4.65 16.02
C SER A 192 -6.50 -5.49 17.26
N ILE A 193 -5.70 -6.54 17.44
CA ILE A 193 -5.70 -7.34 18.65
C ILE A 193 -4.90 -6.59 19.71
N ARG A 194 -5.54 -6.23 20.83
CA ARG A 194 -4.91 -5.70 22.04
C ARG A 194 -4.81 -6.79 23.09
N LYS A 195 -4.28 -6.43 24.27
CA LYS A 195 -4.05 -7.39 25.37
C LYS A 195 -5.34 -8.09 25.80
N GLU A 196 -6.43 -7.33 25.93
CA GLU A 196 -7.70 -7.82 26.50
C GLU A 196 -8.82 -7.91 25.46
N SER A 197 -8.75 -7.12 24.40
CA SER A 197 -9.83 -6.96 23.43
C SER A 197 -9.33 -6.80 21.99
N ILE A 198 -10.23 -7.01 21.04
CA ILE A 198 -10.10 -6.55 19.66
C ILE A 198 -10.69 -5.15 19.61
N SER A 199 -9.92 -4.19 19.13
CA SER A 199 -10.29 -2.77 19.12
C SER A 199 -10.10 -2.18 17.74
N GLN A 200 -10.90 -1.17 17.41
CA GLN A 200 -10.73 -0.44 16.17
C GLN A 200 -9.34 0.21 16.11
N THR A 201 -8.69 0.09 14.97
CA THR A 201 -7.42 0.74 14.70
C THR A 201 -7.69 2.20 14.42
N VAL A 202 -7.23 3.07 15.31
CA VAL A 202 -7.32 4.51 15.13
C VAL A 202 -6.39 4.93 13.98
N PRO A 203 -6.90 5.61 12.94
CA PRO A 203 -6.06 6.15 11.87
C PRO A 203 -5.02 7.13 12.43
N VAL A 204 -3.82 7.16 11.85
CA VAL A 204 -2.76 8.09 12.29
C VAL A 204 -3.19 9.55 12.12
N ASN A 205 -4.08 9.83 11.16
CA ASN A 205 -4.64 11.15 10.87
C ASN A 205 -6.04 11.36 11.48
N TRP A 206 -6.42 10.65 12.55
CA TRP A 206 -7.76 10.73 13.15
C TRP A 206 -8.20 12.17 13.48
N LEU A 207 -7.28 13.01 13.96
CA LEU A 207 -7.58 14.41 14.29
C LEU A 207 -8.03 15.19 13.05
N GLN A 208 -7.34 15.01 11.92
CA GLN A 208 -7.71 15.66 10.67
C GLN A 208 -9.08 15.18 10.19
N ILE A 209 -9.36 13.88 10.28
CA ILE A 209 -10.66 13.30 9.93
C ILE A 209 -11.77 13.93 10.78
N CYS A 210 -11.53 14.12 12.08
CA CYS A 210 -12.49 14.78 12.97
C CYS A 210 -12.73 16.25 12.60
N LEU A 211 -11.66 17.00 12.29
CA LEU A 211 -11.76 18.41 11.89
C LEU A 211 -12.52 18.56 10.56
N ASP A 212 -12.23 17.71 9.59
CA ASP A 212 -12.89 17.70 8.28
C ASP A 212 -14.39 17.35 8.42
N ALA A 213 -14.71 16.35 9.26
CA ALA A 213 -16.09 15.97 9.54
C ALA A 213 -16.87 17.09 10.26
N CYS A 214 -16.25 17.77 11.23
CA CYS A 214 -16.86 18.91 11.91
C CYS A 214 -17.12 20.08 10.96
N ALA A 215 -16.14 20.42 10.11
CA ALA A 215 -16.29 21.47 9.12
C ALA A 215 -17.42 21.16 8.12
N LEU A 216 -17.53 19.90 7.68
CA LEU A 216 -18.61 19.44 6.81
C LEU A 216 -19.99 19.59 7.48
N ILE A 217 -20.14 19.15 8.73
CA ILE A 217 -21.40 19.27 9.48
C ILE A 217 -21.81 20.74 9.63
N CYS A 218 -20.87 21.62 9.99
CA CYS A 218 -21.13 23.06 10.12
C CYS A 218 -21.44 23.76 8.79
N SER A 219 -21.11 23.16 7.64
CA SER A 219 -21.42 23.71 6.31
C SER A 219 -22.79 23.28 5.77
N ILE A 220 -23.37 22.22 6.34
CA ILE A 220 -24.67 21.68 5.95
C ILE A 220 -25.80 22.22 6.83
N MET A 221 -25.47 22.71 8.04
CA MET A 221 -26.39 23.45 8.92
C MET A 221 -26.41 24.94 8.57
#